data_AF-A0A2A5G8J8-F1
#
_entry.id   AF-A0A2A5G8J8-F1
#
_cell.length_a   1.000
_cell.length_b   1.000
_cell.length_c   1.000
_cell.angle_alpha   90.00
_cell.angle_beta   90.00
_cell.angle_gamma   90.00
#
_symmetry.space_group_name_H-M   'P 1'
#
loop_
_entity.id
_entity.type
_entity.pdbx_description
1 polymer ?
#
loop_
_entity_poly.entity_id
_entity_poly.type
_entity_poly.pdbx_seq_one_letter_code
_entity_poly.pdbx_strand_id
1 'polypeptide(L)'
;MLALSACGGGKSGGTDPIVEETDQPDTFSVGQPANKSSGGALQLSALRVSRNECTSPCPVIFSVDALEDTTVVNPFTDTGIYWDYGDGQADERDGLYTKGAQYFLAGRQPGTGASRESDINTPITMHTYSCEVGTCTYYPGVSLLNANGDWVTAWTTITVHAVTSTLPSTSTVCLSSSGNFDGCPEGAMRTITNMLPLHNDWQSNTRYLLRRGEVFTSSGPPRICIAYDRENIHISSFGTGGLKAEIAEPFGIGADSGCSDLIVNDAQVSAISIPSWNRNITLADLRLHSLRLGMSFSDITLHDIDMDYESSVTGGGYVIMENSNYCSNNADLLCGNVPLPRGLYFSSVDIKGSRLLIPGINIGLLPNSCVSFLGFLDVSIEIAFEHNIRVECSSRTVVTHSDINGNHIGTNGNKHGVTLRPEGYFDADMLLAGIRRSSNAMDGGSSNVYEDRYSAFNDVYLGTPESVNNSSRISIAPSNAVDVEVTRYSLVSASVSDMSGGSGSGSPNREVNFAGTGLTCYDNNLWETANGCSDGNQGSIPAGGFELSRTISTPTTPLPPAQY
;
A
#
# COMPACT_ATOMS: atom_id res chain seq x y z
N MET A 1 -48.52 43.25 13.10
CA MET A 1 -48.76 41.90 13.67
C MET A 1 -49.68 41.18 12.70
N LEU A 2 -49.35 39.92 12.36
CA LEU A 2 -49.91 39.06 11.31
C LEU A 2 -49.30 39.20 9.90
N ALA A 3 -48.47 38.19 9.59
CA ALA A 3 -47.91 37.81 8.31
C ALA A 3 -48.80 36.74 7.64
N LEU A 4 -48.87 36.79 6.30
CA LEU A 4 -49.40 35.80 5.35
C LEU A 4 -48.62 36.09 4.04
N SER A 5 -47.63 35.35 3.55
CA SER A 5 -47.44 33.94 3.16
C SER A 5 -48.14 33.51 1.86
N ALA A 6 -47.38 32.81 1.00
CA ALA A 6 -47.68 32.20 -0.32
C ALA A 6 -47.27 33.09 -1.53
N CYS A 7 -46.55 32.65 -2.59
CA CYS A 7 -46.34 31.34 -3.23
C CYS A 7 -45.02 31.27 -4.04
N GLY A 8 -44.47 30.05 -4.19
CA GLY A 8 -43.87 29.49 -5.43
C GLY A 8 -42.49 30.01 -5.87
N GLY A 9 -41.51 29.22 -6.31
CA GLY A 9 -41.40 27.82 -6.71
C GLY A 9 -40.18 27.74 -7.64
N GLY A 10 -39.40 26.64 -7.62
CA GLY A 10 -38.29 26.49 -8.56
C GLY A 10 -37.25 25.46 -8.15
N LYS A 11 -37.35 24.28 -8.75
CA LYS A 11 -36.41 23.15 -8.71
C LYS A 11 -34.97 23.58 -9.02
N SER A 12 -34.02 23.01 -8.28
CA SER A 12 -32.69 22.67 -8.79
C SER A 12 -32.32 21.29 -8.22
N GLY A 13 -32.25 20.30 -9.10
CA GLY A 13 -31.67 19.01 -8.77
C GLY A 13 -30.17 19.20 -8.56
N GLY A 14 -29.72 18.98 -7.33
CA GLY A 14 -28.34 18.61 -7.05
C GLY A 14 -28.32 17.09 -7.03
N THR A 15 -27.56 16.49 -7.93
CA THR A 15 -27.10 15.11 -7.81
C THR A 15 -26.24 15.05 -6.56
N ASP A 16 -26.71 14.32 -5.55
CA ASP A 16 -25.89 13.95 -4.40
C ASP A 16 -24.58 13.32 -4.90
N PRO A 17 -23.43 13.62 -4.28
CA PRO A 17 -22.22 12.86 -4.54
C PRO A 17 -22.52 11.39 -4.23
N ILE A 18 -22.13 10.52 -5.16
CA ILE A 18 -22.25 9.08 -5.06
C ILE A 18 -21.48 8.65 -3.80
N VAL A 19 -22.20 8.53 -2.69
CA VAL A 19 -21.77 7.76 -1.54
C VAL A 19 -21.75 6.32 -2.05
N GLU A 20 -20.54 5.76 -2.22
CA GLU A 20 -20.41 4.33 -2.44
C GLU A 20 -21.12 3.62 -1.28
N GLU A 21 -22.19 2.89 -1.60
CA GLU A 21 -22.72 1.83 -0.75
C GLU A 21 -21.59 0.82 -0.53
N THR A 22 -20.81 1.04 0.51
CA THR A 22 -20.05 0.00 1.22
C THR A 22 -20.72 -0.27 2.57
N ASP A 23 -22.05 -0.31 2.57
CA ASP A 23 -22.73 -1.18 3.53
C ASP A 23 -22.39 -2.60 3.08
N GLN A 24 -21.43 -3.24 3.77
CA GLN A 24 -21.35 -4.70 3.78
C GLN A 24 -22.65 -5.20 4.42
N PRO A 25 -23.60 -5.80 3.68
CA PRO A 25 -24.50 -6.71 4.35
C PRO A 25 -23.64 -7.87 4.87
N ASP A 26 -23.87 -8.23 6.14
CA ASP A 26 -23.49 -9.53 6.73
C ASP A 26 -24.12 -10.64 5.90
N THR A 27 -23.55 -10.88 4.72
CA THR A 27 -23.90 -11.99 3.85
C THR A 27 -23.02 -13.13 4.30
N PHE A 28 -23.57 -13.96 5.18
CA PHE A 28 -23.01 -15.28 5.44
C PHE A 28 -22.80 -15.99 4.11
N SER A 29 -21.56 -16.01 3.63
CA SER A 29 -21.22 -16.79 2.44
C SER A 29 -21.27 -18.27 2.84
N VAL A 30 -21.80 -19.10 1.95
CA VAL A 30 -21.89 -20.54 2.20
C VAL A 30 -20.47 -21.08 2.41
N GLY A 31 -20.21 -21.64 3.60
CA GLY A 31 -18.91 -22.24 3.96
C GLY A 31 -18.03 -21.39 4.88
N GLN A 32 -18.31 -20.09 5.07
CA GLN A 32 -17.56 -19.26 6.02
C GLN A 32 -17.86 -19.68 7.47
N PRO A 33 -16.85 -19.84 8.34
CA PRO A 33 -17.08 -20.06 9.77
C PRO A 33 -17.80 -18.87 10.43
N ALA A 34 -18.57 -19.15 11.49
CA ALA A 34 -19.29 -18.11 12.22
C ALA A 34 -18.35 -17.28 13.11
N ASN A 35 -18.63 -15.98 13.21
CA ASN A 35 -18.01 -15.12 14.22
C ASN A 35 -18.46 -15.57 15.62
N LYS A 36 -17.56 -15.53 16.59
CA LYS A 36 -17.80 -15.96 17.97
C LYS A 36 -17.13 -14.99 18.95
N SER A 37 -17.60 -14.96 20.19
CA SER A 37 -16.92 -14.22 21.26
C SER A 37 -17.19 -14.85 22.62
N SER A 38 -16.37 -14.47 23.61
CA SER A 38 -16.61 -14.78 25.02
C SER A 38 -17.82 -14.03 25.62
N GLY A 39 -18.36 -13.03 24.91
CA GLY A 39 -19.41 -12.13 25.41
C GLY A 39 -18.92 -11.06 26.40
N GLY A 40 -17.60 -10.88 26.52
CA GLY A 40 -16.98 -9.91 27.43
C GLY A 40 -16.84 -8.49 26.86
N ALA A 41 -15.84 -7.77 27.35
CA ALA A 41 -15.62 -6.37 26.99
C ALA A 41 -14.92 -6.18 25.63
N LEU A 42 -14.22 -7.22 25.16
CA LEU A 42 -13.55 -7.24 23.86
C LEU A 42 -14.56 -7.53 22.75
N GLN A 43 -14.67 -6.63 21.78
CA GLN A 43 -15.58 -6.74 20.64
C GLN A 43 -14.89 -6.33 19.34
N LEU A 44 -15.24 -6.98 18.24
CA LEU A 44 -14.84 -6.59 16.89
C LEU A 44 -16.11 -6.46 16.05
N SER A 45 -16.53 -5.23 15.77
CA SER A 45 -17.79 -4.97 15.06
C SER A 45 -17.69 -5.24 13.56
N ALA A 46 -16.48 -5.11 12.98
CA ALA A 46 -16.21 -5.45 11.59
C ALA A 46 -14.75 -5.89 11.40
N LEU A 47 -14.53 -6.96 10.63
CA LEU A 47 -13.23 -7.28 10.07
C LEU A 47 -13.10 -6.58 8.71
N ARG A 48 -12.26 -5.55 8.62
CA ARG A 48 -12.09 -4.80 7.38
C ARG A 48 -11.07 -5.46 6.47
N VAL A 49 -11.40 -5.50 5.19
CA VAL A 49 -10.51 -5.95 4.11
C VAL A 49 -10.42 -4.91 3.02
N SER A 50 -9.23 -4.77 2.44
CA SER A 50 -9.03 -3.85 1.32
C SER A 50 -9.73 -4.33 0.06
N ARG A 51 -9.89 -5.65 -0.13
CA ARG A 51 -10.66 -6.25 -1.23
C ARG A 51 -11.24 -7.57 -0.76
N ASN A 52 -12.46 -7.87 -1.16
CA ASN A 52 -13.10 -9.18 -0.99
C ASN A 52 -13.18 -9.98 -2.29
N GLU A 53 -12.93 -9.34 -3.43
CA GLU A 53 -12.93 -9.96 -4.76
C GLU A 53 -11.87 -9.32 -5.67
N CYS A 54 -11.18 -10.12 -6.47
CA CYS A 54 -10.03 -9.69 -7.25
C CYS A 54 -9.56 -10.76 -8.25
N THR A 55 -8.70 -10.35 -9.19
CA THR A 55 -7.98 -11.28 -10.08
C THR A 55 -6.59 -11.60 -9.51
N SER A 56 -6.16 -12.85 -9.63
CA SER A 56 -4.83 -13.32 -9.19
C SER A 56 -3.68 -12.59 -9.91
N PRO A 57 -2.52 -12.35 -9.26
CA PRO A 57 -2.30 -12.42 -7.82
C PRO A 57 -3.12 -11.33 -7.12
N CYS A 58 -3.68 -11.67 -5.96
CA CYS A 58 -4.56 -10.80 -5.20
C CYS A 58 -4.01 -10.50 -3.81
N PRO A 59 -3.26 -9.40 -3.67
CA PRO A 59 -2.91 -8.90 -2.36
C PRO A 59 -4.11 -8.22 -1.68
N VAL A 60 -4.31 -8.56 -0.41
CA VAL A 60 -5.40 -8.05 0.44
C VAL A 60 -4.81 -7.60 1.77
N ILE A 61 -5.18 -6.40 2.22
CA ILE A 61 -4.87 -5.90 3.55
C ILE A 61 -6.05 -6.18 4.47
N PHE A 62 -5.76 -6.69 5.66
CA PHE A 62 -6.71 -6.99 6.73
C PHE A 62 -6.50 -6.04 7.89
N SER A 63 -7.57 -5.57 8.52
CA SER A 63 -7.50 -4.61 9.63
C SER A 63 -8.56 -4.92 10.68
N VAL A 64 -8.15 -4.86 11.95
CA VAL A 64 -9.05 -4.87 13.12
C VAL A 64 -9.35 -3.47 13.66
N ASP A 65 -9.32 -2.45 12.81
CA ASP A 65 -9.56 -1.05 13.23
C ASP A 65 -10.93 -0.77 13.90
N ALA A 66 -11.89 -1.69 13.78
CA ALA A 66 -13.19 -1.65 14.45
C ALA A 66 -13.21 -2.41 15.79
N LEU A 67 -12.02 -2.63 16.37
CA LEU A 67 -11.81 -3.28 17.65
C LEU A 67 -12.13 -2.34 18.81
N GLU A 68 -12.95 -2.82 19.72
CA GLU A 68 -13.36 -2.12 20.94
C GLU A 68 -13.01 -2.97 22.17
N ASP A 69 -12.38 -2.35 23.16
CA ASP A 69 -12.19 -2.94 24.48
C ASP A 69 -12.13 -1.84 25.53
N THR A 70 -13.13 -1.81 26.41
CA THR A 70 -13.24 -0.78 27.47
C THR A 70 -12.29 -0.99 28.65
N THR A 71 -11.54 -2.09 28.66
CA THR A 71 -10.66 -2.49 29.77
C THR A 71 -9.20 -2.14 29.56
N VAL A 72 -8.82 -1.69 28.37
CA VAL A 72 -7.44 -1.32 28.00
C VAL A 72 -7.35 0.11 27.50
N VAL A 73 -6.14 0.67 27.51
CA VAL A 73 -5.91 2.06 27.07
C VAL A 73 -5.97 2.16 25.56
N ASN A 74 -5.40 1.19 24.85
CA ASN A 74 -5.36 1.18 23.39
C ASN A 74 -5.68 -0.22 22.86
N PRO A 75 -6.96 -0.55 22.59
CA PRO A 75 -7.38 -1.86 22.11
C PRO A 75 -6.62 -2.34 20.87
N PHE A 76 -6.26 -1.41 19.97
CA PHE A 76 -5.54 -1.71 18.73
C PHE A 76 -4.14 -2.29 18.95
N THR A 77 -3.48 -1.99 20.07
CA THR A 77 -2.11 -2.46 20.38
C THR A 77 -2.02 -3.31 21.64
N ASP A 78 -3.02 -3.26 22.52
CA ASP A 78 -3.02 -3.95 23.81
C ASP A 78 -3.70 -5.34 23.75
N THR A 79 -4.22 -5.72 22.58
CA THR A 79 -4.92 -6.99 22.34
C THR A 79 -4.00 -7.97 21.62
N GLY A 80 -3.95 -9.22 22.06
CA GLY A 80 -3.26 -10.29 21.34
C GLY A 80 -4.03 -10.70 20.10
N ILE A 81 -3.32 -10.96 19.00
CA ILE A 81 -3.92 -11.17 17.68
C ILE A 81 -3.31 -12.42 17.05
N TYR A 82 -4.16 -13.22 16.40
CA TYR A 82 -3.73 -14.28 15.50
C TYR A 82 -4.56 -14.18 14.22
N TRP A 83 -3.89 -14.05 13.08
CA TRP A 83 -4.44 -14.11 11.75
C TRP A 83 -4.26 -15.51 11.18
N ASP A 84 -5.33 -16.05 10.61
CA ASP A 84 -5.32 -17.24 9.78
C ASP A 84 -5.78 -16.80 8.39
N TYR A 85 -4.95 -16.96 7.35
CA TYR A 85 -5.32 -16.51 6.01
C TYR A 85 -6.25 -17.49 5.28
N GLY A 86 -6.51 -18.68 5.85
CA GLY A 86 -7.34 -19.69 5.20
C GLY A 86 -6.76 -20.20 3.88
N ASP A 87 -5.43 -20.07 3.69
CA ASP A 87 -4.68 -20.45 2.49
C ASP A 87 -3.55 -21.41 2.89
N GLY A 88 -3.91 -22.63 3.30
CA GLY A 88 -2.99 -23.68 3.77
C GLY A 88 -2.08 -24.28 2.68
N GLN A 89 -1.96 -23.62 1.54
CA GLN A 89 -1.04 -23.96 0.45
C GLN A 89 -0.09 -22.79 0.14
N ALA A 90 -0.20 -21.68 0.87
CA ALA A 90 0.63 -20.51 0.66
C ALA A 90 2.12 -20.81 0.85
N ASP A 91 2.46 -21.62 1.86
CA ASP A 91 3.85 -22.02 2.13
C ASP A 91 4.43 -22.90 1.01
N GLU A 92 3.63 -23.79 0.41
CA GLU A 92 4.07 -24.72 -0.63
C GLU A 92 4.23 -24.03 -2.01
N ARG A 93 3.28 -23.15 -2.37
CA ARG A 93 3.18 -22.54 -3.70
C ARG A 93 4.31 -21.58 -4.03
N ASP A 94 4.79 -20.84 -3.05
CA ASP A 94 5.76 -19.77 -3.30
C ASP A 94 7.21 -20.26 -3.24
N GLY A 95 7.44 -21.56 -2.99
CA GLY A 95 8.78 -22.16 -2.89
C GLY A 95 9.65 -21.58 -1.77
N LEU A 96 9.07 -20.72 -0.95
CA LEU A 96 9.66 -19.97 0.14
C LEU A 96 8.95 -20.41 1.42
N TYR A 97 9.46 -21.45 2.06
CA TYR A 97 9.03 -21.93 3.40
C TYR A 97 9.28 -20.90 4.52
N THR A 98 9.64 -19.66 4.20
CA THR A 98 9.99 -18.59 5.12
C THR A 98 9.60 -17.23 4.51
N LYS A 99 8.63 -16.52 5.10
CA LYS A 99 8.45 -15.08 4.89
C LYS A 99 9.59 -14.30 5.53
N GLY A 100 9.89 -13.14 4.94
CA GLY A 100 10.93 -12.22 5.39
C GLY A 100 12.03 -12.07 4.35
N ALA A 101 12.52 -10.84 4.20
CA ALA A 101 13.57 -10.55 3.25
C ALA A 101 14.94 -11.05 3.74
N GLN A 102 15.92 -11.06 2.83
CA GLN A 102 17.17 -11.84 2.94
C GLN A 102 17.88 -11.67 4.29
N TYR A 103 17.87 -10.46 4.85
CA TYR A 103 18.54 -10.16 6.12
C TYR A 103 17.72 -10.55 7.34
N PHE A 104 16.39 -10.44 7.30
CA PHE A 104 15.52 -10.99 8.35
C PHE A 104 15.68 -12.51 8.51
N LEU A 105 15.93 -13.21 7.40
CA LEU A 105 16.19 -14.65 7.38
C LEU A 105 17.65 -15.00 7.73
N ALA A 106 18.59 -14.07 7.60
CA ALA A 106 20.01 -14.31 7.84
C ALA A 106 20.27 -14.57 9.34
N GLY A 107 20.68 -15.79 9.67
CA GLY A 107 20.96 -16.22 11.05
C GLY A 107 19.82 -16.98 11.73
N ARG A 108 18.64 -17.08 11.10
CA ARG A 108 17.56 -17.98 11.51
C ARG A 108 17.77 -19.38 10.90
N GLN A 109 17.31 -20.43 11.58
CA GLN A 109 17.41 -21.79 11.04
C GLN A 109 16.52 -21.91 9.79
N PRO A 110 16.92 -22.71 8.77
CA PRO A 110 16.05 -23.00 7.63
C PRO A 110 14.66 -23.46 8.11
N GLY A 111 13.58 -22.85 7.61
CA GLY A 111 12.20 -23.14 8.04
C GLY A 111 11.75 -22.45 9.33
N THR A 112 12.43 -21.39 9.78
CA THR A 112 12.04 -20.59 10.97
C THR A 112 11.72 -19.11 10.66
N GLY A 113 11.44 -18.81 9.38
CA GLY A 113 10.87 -17.52 8.97
C GLY A 113 9.41 -17.38 9.39
N ALA A 114 8.79 -16.23 9.11
CA ALA A 114 7.37 -16.06 9.37
C ALA A 114 6.52 -16.95 8.43
N SER A 115 5.38 -17.42 8.92
CA SER A 115 4.46 -18.30 8.18
C SER A 115 3.77 -17.54 7.05
N ARG A 116 3.57 -18.14 5.87
CA ARG A 116 2.68 -17.55 4.84
C ARG A 116 1.21 -17.76 5.13
N GLU A 117 0.87 -18.65 6.05
CA GLU A 117 -0.51 -19.03 6.37
C GLU A 117 -1.09 -18.22 7.53
N SER A 118 -0.25 -17.58 8.33
CA SER A 118 -0.68 -16.86 9.53
C SER A 118 0.26 -15.71 9.91
N ASP A 119 -0.26 -14.74 10.64
CA ASP A 119 0.52 -13.69 11.32
C ASP A 119 0.01 -13.49 12.74
N ILE A 120 0.84 -12.98 13.64
CA ILE A 120 0.47 -12.82 15.06
C ILE A 120 0.82 -11.42 15.55
N ASN A 121 0.02 -10.93 16.51
CA ASN A 121 0.27 -9.68 17.24
C ASN A 121 0.56 -8.48 16.33
N THR A 122 -0.14 -8.39 15.19
CA THR A 122 -0.18 -7.20 14.35
C THR A 122 -1.65 -6.87 14.02
N PRO A 123 -2.12 -5.64 14.27
CA PRO A 123 -3.54 -5.28 14.08
C PRO A 123 -3.92 -5.00 12.63
N ILE A 124 -2.91 -4.78 11.78
CA ILE A 124 -3.07 -4.72 10.33
C ILE A 124 -2.05 -5.66 9.72
N THR A 125 -2.47 -6.42 8.72
CA THR A 125 -1.59 -7.35 8.01
C THR A 125 -1.96 -7.43 6.53
N MET A 126 -1.16 -8.15 5.75
CA MET A 126 -1.35 -8.32 4.31
C MET A 126 -1.04 -9.75 3.88
N HIS A 127 -1.84 -10.28 2.95
CA HIS A 127 -1.60 -11.57 2.32
C HIS A 127 -1.87 -11.50 0.82
N THR A 128 -1.13 -12.28 0.02
CA THR A 128 -1.34 -12.39 -1.43
C THR A 128 -1.90 -13.75 -1.79
N TYR A 129 -3.17 -13.78 -2.15
CA TYR A 129 -3.83 -15.00 -2.63
C TYR A 129 -3.55 -15.22 -4.12
N SER A 130 -3.40 -16.48 -4.50
CA SER A 130 -3.29 -16.88 -5.90
C SER A 130 -4.41 -17.82 -6.30
N CYS A 131 -4.87 -17.75 -7.55
CA CYS A 131 -5.80 -18.71 -8.11
C CYS A 131 -5.36 -19.05 -9.53
N GLU A 132 -5.02 -20.31 -9.78
CA GLU A 132 -4.49 -20.73 -11.08
C GLU A 132 -5.57 -21.00 -12.11
N VAL A 133 -6.73 -21.52 -11.67
CA VAL A 133 -7.83 -21.93 -12.56
C VAL A 133 -9.18 -21.56 -11.93
N GLY A 134 -10.07 -21.00 -12.76
CA GLY A 134 -11.45 -20.73 -12.36
C GLY A 134 -11.55 -19.65 -11.29
N THR A 135 -12.20 -20.00 -10.18
CA THR A 135 -12.42 -19.12 -9.03
C THR A 135 -12.12 -19.89 -7.76
N CYS A 136 -11.32 -19.29 -6.90
CA CYS A 136 -10.89 -19.83 -5.62
C CYS A 136 -11.52 -18.98 -4.51
N THR A 137 -12.03 -19.62 -3.46
CA THR A 137 -12.62 -18.92 -2.32
C THR A 137 -11.83 -19.28 -1.07
N TYR A 138 -11.41 -18.25 -0.35
CA TYR A 138 -10.65 -18.34 0.90
C TYR A 138 -11.46 -17.76 2.06
N TYR A 139 -11.23 -18.29 3.25
CA TYR A 139 -11.91 -17.85 4.48
C TYR A 139 -10.88 -17.41 5.52
N PRO A 140 -10.25 -16.24 5.35
CA PRO A 140 -9.38 -15.70 6.38
C PRO A 140 -10.16 -15.37 7.65
N GLY A 141 -9.52 -15.64 8.78
CA GLY A 141 -10.03 -15.42 10.11
C GLY A 141 -9.03 -14.68 10.99
N VAL A 142 -9.58 -14.03 12.01
CA VAL A 142 -8.80 -13.45 13.10
C VAL A 142 -9.35 -13.92 14.41
N SER A 143 -8.48 -14.16 15.37
CA SER A 143 -8.83 -14.29 16.78
C SER A 143 -8.09 -13.23 17.59
N LEU A 144 -8.79 -12.66 18.54
CA LEU A 144 -8.31 -11.61 19.43
C LEU A 144 -8.47 -12.07 20.88
N LEU A 145 -7.52 -11.70 21.75
CA LEU A 145 -7.53 -12.03 23.18
C LEU A 145 -7.00 -10.85 23.99
N ASN A 146 -7.78 -10.36 24.95
CA ASN A 146 -7.34 -9.33 25.88
C ASN A 146 -6.72 -9.93 27.16
N ALA A 147 -6.09 -9.08 27.98
CA ALA A 147 -5.45 -9.50 29.22
C ALA A 147 -6.40 -10.09 30.27
N ASN A 148 -7.72 -9.82 30.17
CA ASN A 148 -8.74 -10.38 31.06
C ASN A 148 -9.21 -11.77 30.63
N GLY A 149 -8.77 -12.26 29.47
CA GLY A 149 -9.16 -13.55 28.90
C GLY A 149 -10.42 -13.49 28.04
N ASP A 150 -10.95 -12.30 27.75
CA ASP A 150 -12.01 -12.14 26.76
C ASP A 150 -11.44 -12.34 25.37
N TRP A 151 -12.20 -13.02 24.52
CA TRP A 151 -11.78 -13.35 23.16
C TRP A 151 -12.91 -13.10 22.16
N VAL A 152 -12.52 -12.81 20.92
CA VAL A 152 -13.43 -12.71 19.78
C VAL A 152 -12.76 -13.33 18.55
N THR A 153 -13.53 -14.03 17.72
CA THR A 153 -13.10 -14.49 16.41
C THR A 153 -13.99 -13.90 15.34
N ALA A 154 -13.40 -13.42 14.25
CA ALA A 154 -14.12 -12.94 13.08
C ALA A 154 -13.56 -13.58 11.81
N TRP A 155 -14.42 -13.78 10.82
CA TRP A 155 -14.09 -14.36 9.53
C TRP A 155 -14.62 -13.48 8.41
N THR A 156 -13.98 -13.56 7.25
CA THR A 156 -14.46 -12.95 6.02
C THR A 156 -14.21 -13.88 4.84
N THR A 157 -14.70 -13.51 3.66
CA THR A 157 -14.56 -14.29 2.43
C THR A 157 -13.76 -13.49 1.41
N ILE A 158 -12.75 -14.12 0.83
CA ILE A 158 -11.97 -13.58 -0.29
C ILE A 158 -12.17 -14.47 -1.50
N THR A 159 -12.70 -13.89 -2.58
CA THR A 159 -12.89 -14.56 -3.87
C THR A 159 -11.81 -14.13 -4.84
N VAL A 160 -11.04 -15.08 -5.35
CA VAL A 160 -9.93 -14.81 -6.27
C VAL A 160 -10.20 -15.52 -7.58
N HIS A 161 -10.26 -14.75 -8.66
CA HIS A 161 -10.39 -15.29 -10.00
C HIS A 161 -9.01 -15.55 -10.60
N ALA A 162 -8.87 -16.68 -11.27
CA ALA A 162 -7.71 -16.91 -12.12
C ALA A 162 -7.67 -15.87 -13.24
N VAL A 163 -6.46 -15.41 -13.58
CA VAL A 163 -6.27 -14.43 -14.68
C VAL A 163 -6.93 -14.91 -15.97
N THR A 164 -6.85 -16.20 -16.27
CA THR A 164 -7.44 -16.80 -17.48
C THR A 164 -8.97 -16.84 -17.47
N SER A 165 -9.60 -16.68 -16.30
CA SER A 165 -11.06 -16.63 -16.16
C SER A 165 -11.57 -15.19 -16.30
N THR A 166 -10.88 -14.21 -15.72
CA THR A 166 -11.23 -12.77 -15.87
C THR A 166 -10.82 -12.24 -17.24
N LEU A 167 -9.63 -12.62 -17.71
CA LEU A 167 -8.99 -12.16 -18.94
C LEU A 167 -8.63 -13.37 -19.81
N PRO A 168 -9.60 -13.93 -20.55
CA PRO A 168 -9.39 -15.12 -21.37
C PRO A 168 -8.43 -14.83 -22.54
N SER A 169 -8.04 -15.87 -23.28
CA SER A 169 -7.11 -15.72 -24.40
C SER A 169 -7.61 -14.75 -25.47
N THR A 170 -8.92 -14.64 -25.69
CA THR A 170 -9.52 -13.66 -26.61
C THR A 170 -9.32 -12.19 -26.18
N SER A 171 -9.03 -11.96 -24.90
CA SER A 171 -8.69 -10.66 -24.31
C SER A 171 -7.21 -10.57 -23.95
N THR A 172 -6.37 -11.41 -24.55
CA THR A 172 -4.94 -11.47 -24.29
C THR A 172 -4.13 -11.08 -25.53
N VAL A 173 -3.13 -10.23 -25.33
CA VAL A 173 -2.15 -9.83 -26.34
C VAL A 173 -0.76 -10.28 -25.89
N CYS A 174 -0.10 -11.12 -26.69
CA CYS A 174 1.28 -11.53 -26.49
C CYS A 174 2.21 -10.73 -27.39
N LEU A 175 3.26 -10.14 -26.80
CA LEU A 175 4.25 -9.33 -27.50
C LEU A 175 5.60 -10.05 -27.46
N SER A 176 6.21 -10.24 -28.62
CA SER A 176 7.58 -10.77 -28.75
C SER A 176 8.27 -10.17 -29.96
N SER A 177 9.41 -9.53 -29.76
CA SER A 177 10.28 -8.99 -30.79
C SER A 177 10.95 -10.09 -31.63
N SER A 178 11.24 -11.25 -31.03
CA SER A 178 11.82 -12.40 -31.73
C SER A 178 10.78 -13.20 -32.53
N GLY A 179 9.48 -12.95 -32.30
CA GLY A 179 8.40 -13.76 -32.84
C GLY A 179 8.24 -15.12 -32.16
N ASN A 180 8.90 -15.33 -31.01
CA ASN A 180 8.72 -16.53 -30.19
C ASN A 180 7.49 -16.39 -29.29
N PHE A 181 6.46 -17.19 -29.57
CA PHE A 181 5.21 -17.20 -28.81
C PHE A 181 5.01 -18.48 -28.01
N ASP A 182 6.08 -19.23 -27.70
CA ASP A 182 5.99 -20.41 -26.85
C ASP A 182 5.51 -20.01 -25.45
N GLY A 183 4.44 -20.63 -24.96
CA GLY A 183 3.79 -20.25 -23.69
C GLY A 183 2.80 -19.08 -23.80
N CYS A 184 2.62 -18.48 -24.98
CA CYS A 184 1.49 -17.59 -25.24
C CYS A 184 0.19 -18.42 -25.33
N PRO A 185 -0.90 -18.05 -24.62
CA PRO A 185 -2.15 -18.77 -24.66
C PRO A 185 -2.70 -18.97 -26.08
N GLU A 186 -3.31 -20.13 -26.33
CA GLU A 186 -3.98 -20.39 -27.61
C GLU A 186 -5.17 -19.45 -27.80
N GLY A 187 -5.27 -18.83 -28.99
CA GLY A 187 -6.30 -17.85 -29.31
C GLY A 187 -5.96 -16.40 -28.92
N ALA A 188 -4.84 -16.17 -28.20
CA ALA A 188 -4.36 -14.82 -27.93
C ALA A 188 -3.82 -14.14 -29.21
N MET A 189 -3.97 -12.82 -29.26
CA MET A 189 -3.35 -12.01 -30.30
C MET A 189 -1.84 -12.07 -30.16
N ARG A 190 -1.12 -12.33 -31.25
CA ARG A 190 0.34 -12.42 -31.28
C ARG A 190 0.90 -11.28 -32.10
N THR A 191 1.74 -10.46 -31.48
CA THR A 191 2.30 -9.27 -32.12
C THR A 191 3.82 -9.35 -32.10
N ILE A 192 4.44 -9.29 -33.29
CA ILE A 192 5.89 -9.28 -33.42
C ILE A 192 6.40 -7.85 -33.23
N THR A 193 6.71 -7.48 -31.99
CA THR A 193 7.13 -6.13 -31.60
C THR A 193 7.81 -6.12 -30.24
N ASN A 194 8.70 -5.16 -29.99
CA ASN A 194 9.16 -4.77 -28.65
C ASN A 194 8.50 -3.47 -28.16
N MET A 195 7.59 -2.88 -28.94
CA MET A 195 6.93 -1.62 -28.58
C MET A 195 5.67 -1.89 -27.77
N LEU A 196 5.57 -1.28 -26.58
CA LEU A 196 4.34 -1.31 -25.78
C LEU A 196 3.30 -0.32 -26.33
N PRO A 197 1.99 -0.57 -26.07
CA PRO A 197 0.95 0.44 -26.30
C PRO A 197 1.28 1.74 -25.57
N LEU A 198 0.85 2.88 -26.13
CA LEU A 198 1.03 4.19 -25.52
C LEU A 198 -0.33 4.81 -25.19
N HIS A 199 -0.42 5.42 -24.01
CA HIS A 199 -1.54 6.27 -23.58
C HIS A 199 -2.92 5.60 -23.76
N ASN A 200 -3.63 5.96 -24.84
CA ASN A 200 -4.99 5.49 -25.13
C ASN A 200 -5.04 4.10 -25.76
N ASP A 201 -3.91 3.58 -26.25
CA ASP A 201 -3.84 2.30 -26.95
C ASP A 201 -3.98 1.11 -25.99
N TRP A 202 -3.74 1.32 -24.69
CA TRP A 202 -4.09 0.38 -23.65
C TRP A 202 -5.61 0.18 -23.61
N GLN A 203 -6.04 -1.08 -23.71
CA GLN A 203 -7.44 -1.45 -23.68
C GLN A 203 -7.83 -1.92 -22.28
N SER A 204 -8.98 -1.46 -21.78
CA SER A 204 -9.56 -2.03 -20.55
C SER A 204 -9.90 -3.51 -20.76
N ASN A 205 -9.99 -4.27 -19.65
CA ASN A 205 -10.31 -5.70 -19.67
C ASN A 205 -9.37 -6.51 -20.58
N THR A 206 -8.06 -6.19 -20.53
CA THR A 206 -7.06 -6.80 -21.41
C THR A 206 -5.84 -7.27 -20.63
N ARG A 207 -5.36 -8.47 -21.00
CA ARG A 207 -4.10 -9.03 -20.51
C ARG A 207 -2.99 -8.82 -21.54
N TYR A 208 -1.89 -8.20 -21.13
CA TYR A 208 -0.69 -8.04 -21.94
C TYR A 208 0.40 -8.98 -21.42
N LEU A 209 0.88 -9.84 -22.30
CA LEU A 209 1.90 -10.84 -22.02
C LEU A 209 3.19 -10.48 -22.77
N LEU A 210 4.25 -10.21 -22.02
CA LEU A 210 5.55 -9.79 -22.54
C LEU A 210 6.51 -10.98 -22.55
N ARG A 211 7.20 -11.24 -23.65
CA ARG A 211 8.09 -12.41 -23.74
C ARG A 211 9.25 -12.29 -22.74
N ARG A 212 9.46 -13.32 -21.91
CA ARG A 212 10.61 -13.41 -20.99
C ARG A 212 11.94 -13.25 -21.75
N GLY A 213 12.87 -12.56 -21.11
CA GLY A 213 14.21 -12.28 -21.65
C GLY A 213 14.27 -11.19 -22.72
N GLU A 214 13.13 -10.58 -23.07
CA GLU A 214 13.08 -9.47 -24.02
C GLU A 214 12.87 -8.12 -23.31
N VAL A 215 13.33 -7.05 -23.97
CA VAL A 215 13.23 -5.67 -23.49
C VAL A 215 12.21 -4.93 -24.33
N PHE A 216 11.26 -4.29 -23.65
CA PHE A 216 10.16 -3.55 -24.24
C PHE A 216 10.31 -2.05 -23.99
N THR A 217 10.04 -1.26 -25.02
CA THR A 217 10.24 0.19 -25.05
C THR A 217 9.05 0.90 -25.68
N SER A 218 9.12 2.23 -25.81
CA SER A 218 8.26 3.01 -26.70
C SER A 218 8.98 3.25 -28.06
N SER A 219 8.27 3.73 -29.08
CA SER A 219 8.83 4.07 -30.40
C SER A 219 9.67 5.38 -30.42
N GLY A 220 10.18 5.80 -29.26
CA GLY A 220 10.78 7.11 -28.98
C GLY A 220 9.96 7.87 -27.93
N PRO A 221 10.51 8.94 -27.29
CA PRO A 221 9.74 9.74 -26.34
C PRO A 221 8.41 10.15 -27.01
N PRO A 222 7.25 9.76 -26.44
CA PRO A 222 6.94 9.85 -25.01
C PRO A 222 7.06 8.55 -24.19
N ARG A 223 7.06 8.73 -22.86
CA ARG A 223 7.08 7.68 -21.83
C ARG A 223 5.93 6.69 -22.04
N ILE A 224 6.09 5.45 -21.57
CA ILE A 224 5.02 4.45 -21.62
C ILE A 224 4.03 4.79 -20.52
N CYS A 225 2.74 4.89 -20.84
CA CYS A 225 1.72 5.10 -19.80
C CYS A 225 0.35 4.52 -20.19
N ILE A 226 -0.43 4.21 -19.16
CA ILE A 226 -1.87 3.95 -19.24
C ILE A 226 -2.60 5.27 -18.97
N ALA A 227 -3.48 5.68 -19.88
CA ALA A 227 -4.30 6.87 -19.70
C ALA A 227 -5.24 6.75 -18.48
N TYR A 228 -5.76 7.87 -18.00
CA TYR A 228 -6.98 7.85 -17.17
C TYR A 228 -8.14 7.18 -17.93
N ASP A 229 -9.18 6.80 -17.18
CA ASP A 229 -10.35 6.07 -17.70
C ASP A 229 -9.97 4.68 -18.25
N ARG A 230 -9.14 3.95 -17.51
CA ARG A 230 -8.77 2.55 -17.82
C ARG A 230 -8.91 1.63 -16.61
N GLU A 231 -9.39 0.41 -16.86
CA GLU A 231 -9.57 -0.60 -15.81
C GLU A 231 -9.25 -2.04 -16.26
N ASN A 232 -9.01 -2.92 -15.28
CA ASN A 232 -8.86 -4.36 -15.49
C ASN A 232 -7.75 -4.70 -16.50
N ILE A 233 -6.57 -4.13 -16.29
CA ILE A 233 -5.38 -4.37 -17.12
C ILE A 233 -4.40 -5.24 -16.33
N HIS A 234 -3.95 -6.33 -16.94
CA HIS A 234 -2.97 -7.22 -16.34
C HIS A 234 -1.75 -7.36 -17.25
N ILE A 235 -0.59 -6.91 -16.79
CA ILE A 235 0.67 -6.96 -17.54
C ILE A 235 1.60 -7.93 -16.84
N SER A 236 2.06 -8.96 -17.56
CA SER A 236 2.97 -9.97 -17.00
C SER A 236 3.88 -10.58 -18.06
N SER A 237 4.89 -11.34 -17.63
CA SER A 237 5.72 -12.09 -18.57
C SER A 237 5.07 -13.39 -19.05
N PHE A 238 5.50 -13.91 -20.20
CA PHE A 238 5.20 -15.27 -20.65
C PHE A 238 6.41 -16.00 -21.22
N GLY A 239 6.32 -17.33 -21.23
CA GLY A 239 7.41 -18.22 -21.63
C GLY A 239 8.08 -18.89 -20.44
N THR A 240 8.87 -19.92 -20.72
CA THR A 240 9.62 -20.66 -19.68
C THR A 240 11.09 -20.25 -19.66
N GLY A 241 11.65 -20.15 -18.46
CA GLY A 241 13.05 -19.81 -18.24
C GLY A 241 13.40 -18.36 -18.61
N GLY A 242 14.64 -17.96 -18.32
CA GLY A 242 15.15 -16.62 -18.61
C GLY A 242 14.71 -15.53 -17.62
N LEU A 243 15.29 -14.35 -17.82
CA LEU A 243 14.97 -13.14 -17.05
C LEU A 243 13.51 -12.72 -17.27
N LYS A 244 12.93 -12.01 -16.30
CA LYS A 244 11.62 -11.38 -16.46
C LYS A 244 11.64 -10.45 -17.68
N ALA A 245 10.51 -10.28 -18.35
CA ALA A 245 10.41 -9.29 -19.42
C ALA A 245 10.66 -7.89 -18.84
N GLU A 246 11.46 -7.09 -19.52
CA GLU A 246 11.86 -5.77 -19.03
C GLU A 246 11.06 -4.66 -19.70
N ILE A 247 10.47 -3.77 -18.90
CA ILE A 247 10.00 -2.46 -19.35
C ILE A 247 11.10 -1.46 -19.00
N ALA A 248 11.93 -1.11 -19.99
CA ALA A 248 13.17 -0.37 -19.79
C ALA A 248 13.01 1.15 -19.63
N GLU A 249 11.78 1.64 -19.71
CA GLU A 249 11.45 3.07 -19.62
C GLU A 249 10.49 3.32 -18.44
N PRO A 250 10.44 4.55 -17.90
CA PRO A 250 9.46 4.91 -16.89
C PRO A 250 8.03 4.60 -17.35
N PHE A 251 7.30 3.83 -16.55
CA PHE A 251 5.93 3.42 -16.81
C PHE A 251 4.96 4.28 -15.99
N GLY A 252 3.94 4.84 -16.64
CA GLY A 252 2.90 5.64 -15.99
C GLY A 252 1.56 4.92 -15.88
N ILE A 253 0.83 5.13 -14.79
CA ILE A 253 -0.58 4.77 -14.65
C ILE A 253 -1.35 6.03 -14.28
N GLY A 254 -2.37 6.38 -15.07
CA GLY A 254 -3.16 7.58 -14.86
C GLY A 254 -2.46 8.81 -15.40
N ALA A 255 -2.41 8.91 -16.72
CA ALA A 255 -1.83 10.04 -17.43
C ALA A 255 -2.86 10.73 -18.35
N ASP A 256 -2.61 11.99 -18.63
CA ASP A 256 -3.26 12.76 -19.69
C ASP A 256 -2.39 12.82 -20.97
N SER A 257 -2.97 13.37 -22.04
CA SER A 257 -2.40 13.74 -23.34
C SER A 257 -0.92 13.38 -23.57
N GLY A 258 -0.70 12.12 -23.96
CA GLY A 258 0.60 11.68 -24.49
C GLY A 258 1.66 11.35 -23.44
N CYS A 259 1.25 10.97 -22.22
CA CYS A 259 2.14 10.44 -21.15
C CYS A 259 3.13 11.46 -20.56
N SER A 260 3.17 12.69 -21.10
CA SER A 260 3.98 13.79 -20.60
C SER A 260 3.34 14.52 -19.44
N ASP A 261 2.01 14.51 -19.34
CA ASP A 261 1.26 15.16 -18.28
C ASP A 261 0.45 14.14 -17.46
N LEU A 262 0.41 14.32 -16.15
CA LEU A 262 -0.41 13.52 -15.22
C LEU A 262 -1.52 14.38 -14.60
N ILE A 263 -1.61 15.64 -15.00
CA ILE A 263 -2.60 16.61 -14.54
C ILE A 263 -3.82 16.57 -15.44
N VAL A 264 -4.99 16.71 -14.83
CA VAL A 264 -6.27 16.91 -15.52
C VAL A 264 -6.91 18.21 -15.03
N ASN A 265 -7.76 18.81 -15.85
CA ASN A 265 -8.66 19.89 -15.45
C ASN A 265 -10.09 19.36 -15.25
N ASP A 266 -10.98 20.17 -14.67
CA ASP A 266 -12.37 19.78 -14.42
C ASP A 266 -13.12 19.31 -15.68
N ALA A 267 -12.83 19.88 -16.85
CA ALA A 267 -13.46 19.47 -18.10
C ALA A 267 -13.03 18.05 -18.50
N GLN A 268 -11.75 17.70 -18.32
CA GLN A 268 -11.24 16.35 -18.55
C GLN A 268 -11.80 15.36 -17.52
N VAL A 269 -11.90 15.75 -16.24
CA VAL A 269 -12.49 14.91 -15.20
C VAL A 269 -13.93 14.53 -15.53
N SER A 270 -14.72 15.47 -16.06
CA SER A 270 -16.11 15.19 -16.45
C SER A 270 -16.26 14.13 -17.55
N ALA A 271 -15.18 13.83 -18.28
CA ALA A 271 -15.14 12.80 -19.31
C ALA A 271 -14.66 11.43 -18.79
N ILE A 272 -14.15 11.35 -17.56
CA ILE A 272 -13.69 10.10 -16.94
C ILE A 272 -14.90 9.40 -16.32
N SER A 273 -15.17 8.18 -16.78
CA SER A 273 -16.35 7.40 -16.39
C SER A 273 -16.07 6.39 -15.27
N ILE A 274 -14.80 6.01 -15.10
CA ILE A 274 -14.38 4.99 -14.14
C ILE A 274 -14.14 5.62 -12.74
N PRO A 275 -14.70 5.04 -11.67
CA PRO A 275 -14.40 5.44 -10.29
C PRO A 275 -12.91 5.41 -9.98
N SER A 276 -12.42 6.42 -9.26
CA SER A 276 -10.99 6.64 -9.00
C SER A 276 -10.11 6.74 -10.25
N TRP A 277 -10.69 7.02 -11.42
CA TRP A 277 -10.04 7.28 -12.72
C TRP A 277 -9.23 6.13 -13.34
N ASN A 278 -8.65 5.25 -12.53
CA ASN A 278 -8.05 3.99 -12.94
C ASN A 278 -8.41 2.91 -11.92
N ARG A 279 -8.60 1.67 -12.37
CA ARG A 279 -9.03 0.58 -11.48
C ARG A 279 -8.42 -0.76 -11.82
N ASN A 280 -8.00 -1.53 -10.80
CA ASN A 280 -7.61 -2.93 -10.94
C ASN A 280 -6.54 -3.14 -12.03
N ILE A 281 -5.41 -2.45 -11.88
CA ILE A 281 -4.25 -2.59 -12.77
C ILE A 281 -3.18 -3.39 -12.05
N THR A 282 -2.77 -4.50 -12.65
CA THR A 282 -1.78 -5.42 -12.07
C THR A 282 -0.55 -5.51 -12.97
N LEU A 283 0.61 -5.24 -12.38
CA LEU A 283 1.92 -5.53 -12.94
C LEU A 283 2.47 -6.74 -12.17
N ALA A 284 2.74 -7.84 -12.87
CA ALA A 284 3.18 -9.09 -12.23
C ALA A 284 4.31 -9.78 -13.00
N ASP A 285 5.33 -10.30 -12.30
CA ASP A 285 6.44 -11.04 -12.93
C ASP A 285 7.14 -10.22 -14.05
N LEU A 286 7.60 -9.01 -13.72
CA LEU A 286 8.25 -8.08 -14.64
C LEU A 286 9.53 -7.50 -14.04
N ARG A 287 10.47 -7.12 -14.91
CA ARG A 287 11.52 -6.15 -14.57
C ARG A 287 11.04 -4.77 -15.00
N LEU A 288 10.97 -3.82 -14.07
CA LEU A 288 10.36 -2.51 -14.30
C LEU A 288 11.34 -1.40 -13.94
N HIS A 289 11.62 -0.51 -14.89
CA HIS A 289 12.51 0.63 -14.66
C HIS A 289 12.05 1.52 -13.51
N SER A 290 10.82 2.05 -13.62
CA SER A 290 10.18 2.84 -12.56
C SER A 290 8.68 2.96 -12.83
N LEU A 291 7.92 3.26 -11.79
CA LEU A 291 6.48 3.50 -11.86
C LEU A 291 6.13 4.93 -11.46
N ARG A 292 5.29 5.57 -12.26
CA ARG A 292 4.67 6.86 -11.97
C ARG A 292 3.17 6.66 -11.84
N LEU A 293 2.59 7.12 -10.75
CA LEU A 293 1.16 7.07 -10.47
C LEU A 293 0.57 8.46 -10.63
N GLY A 294 -0.56 8.53 -11.32
CA GLY A 294 -1.38 9.73 -11.45
C GLY A 294 -2.11 10.08 -10.17
N MET A 295 -3.00 11.07 -10.27
CA MET A 295 -3.64 11.67 -9.11
C MET A 295 -4.65 10.74 -8.44
N SER A 296 -5.36 9.89 -9.17
CA SER A 296 -6.39 9.01 -8.62
C SER A 296 -6.28 7.62 -9.22
N PHE A 297 -6.45 6.60 -8.37
CA PHE A 297 -6.49 5.19 -8.76
C PHE A 297 -7.17 4.35 -7.67
N SER A 298 -7.71 3.22 -8.07
CA SER A 298 -8.11 2.16 -7.17
C SER A 298 -7.38 0.89 -7.55
N ASP A 299 -6.87 0.21 -6.54
CA ASP A 299 -6.50 -1.19 -6.69
C ASP A 299 -5.35 -1.45 -7.69
N ILE A 300 -4.22 -0.76 -7.48
CA ILE A 300 -2.98 -0.97 -8.22
C ILE A 300 -2.11 -2.02 -7.53
N THR A 301 -1.75 -3.08 -8.25
CA THR A 301 -0.97 -4.21 -7.72
C THR A 301 0.39 -4.30 -8.41
N LEU A 302 1.46 -4.35 -7.61
CA LEU A 302 2.80 -4.73 -8.03
C LEU A 302 3.13 -6.05 -7.34
N HIS A 303 3.28 -7.12 -8.11
CA HIS A 303 3.61 -8.44 -7.58
C HIS A 303 4.79 -9.07 -8.30
N ASP A 304 5.76 -9.62 -7.57
CA ASP A 304 6.94 -10.26 -8.17
C ASP A 304 7.65 -9.31 -9.16
N ILE A 305 7.97 -8.10 -8.71
CA ILE A 305 8.58 -7.05 -9.55
C ILE A 305 10.06 -6.88 -9.20
N ASP A 306 10.89 -6.89 -10.24
CA ASP A 306 12.32 -6.55 -10.17
C ASP A 306 12.53 -5.09 -10.61
N MET A 307 12.86 -4.21 -9.67
CA MET A 307 13.41 -2.87 -9.94
C MET A 307 14.83 -2.73 -9.40
N ASP A 308 15.66 -3.78 -9.55
CA ASP A 308 17.08 -3.71 -9.22
C ASP A 308 17.87 -3.02 -10.34
N TYR A 309 18.08 -1.71 -10.17
CA TYR A 309 18.82 -0.85 -11.09
C TYR A 309 20.12 -0.34 -10.48
N GLU A 310 20.65 -0.99 -9.44
CA GLU A 310 21.84 -0.56 -8.68
C GLU A 310 23.02 -0.14 -9.58
N SER A 311 23.34 -0.97 -10.57
CA SER A 311 24.45 -0.74 -11.50
C SER A 311 24.05 0.01 -12.79
N SER A 312 22.79 0.40 -12.94
CA SER A 312 22.29 0.97 -14.19
C SER A 312 22.72 2.43 -14.37
N VAL A 313 23.11 2.79 -15.60
CA VAL A 313 23.38 4.18 -16.00
C VAL A 313 22.11 4.96 -16.39
N THR A 314 20.98 4.30 -16.56
CA THR A 314 19.71 4.93 -16.98
C THR A 314 18.87 5.44 -15.81
N GLY A 315 19.28 5.13 -14.58
CA GLY A 315 18.45 5.31 -13.39
C GLY A 315 17.48 4.15 -13.20
N GLY A 316 16.40 4.39 -12.46
CA GLY A 316 15.38 3.39 -12.14
C GLY A 316 15.28 3.10 -10.64
N GLY A 317 14.49 2.10 -10.28
CA GLY A 317 14.30 1.68 -8.89
C GLY A 317 13.48 2.66 -8.06
N TYR A 318 12.37 3.16 -8.62
CA TYR A 318 11.45 3.99 -7.86
C TYR A 318 9.98 3.88 -8.31
N VAL A 319 9.09 4.16 -7.38
CA VAL A 319 7.64 4.35 -7.54
C VAL A 319 7.27 5.70 -6.96
N ILE A 320 6.63 6.55 -7.75
CA ILE A 320 6.26 7.89 -7.30
C ILE A 320 4.84 8.24 -7.73
N MET A 321 4.05 8.80 -6.81
CA MET A 321 2.82 9.49 -7.14
C MET A 321 3.13 10.95 -7.40
N GLU A 322 2.67 11.46 -8.54
CA GLU A 322 2.99 12.81 -8.99
C GLU A 322 1.73 13.67 -9.02
N ASN A 323 1.90 14.97 -8.76
CA ASN A 323 0.85 16.00 -8.86
C ASN A 323 -0.39 15.75 -8.00
N SER A 324 -0.29 14.91 -6.95
CA SER A 324 -1.35 14.63 -5.98
C SER A 324 -1.92 15.89 -5.30
N ASN A 325 -1.11 16.93 -5.14
CA ASN A 325 -1.49 18.23 -4.58
C ASN A 325 -1.93 19.28 -5.62
N TYR A 326 -2.06 18.93 -6.90
CA TYR A 326 -2.34 19.89 -7.95
C TYR A 326 -3.67 20.62 -7.72
N CYS A 327 -4.76 19.89 -7.42
CA CYS A 327 -6.07 20.49 -7.14
C CYS A 327 -6.03 21.46 -5.95
N SER A 328 -5.15 21.20 -4.97
CA SER A 328 -5.05 22.04 -3.77
C SER A 328 -4.39 23.37 -4.10
N ASN A 329 -3.50 23.39 -5.10
CA ASN A 329 -2.67 24.54 -5.46
C ASN A 329 -3.14 25.27 -6.72
N ASN A 330 -4.11 24.73 -7.45
CA ASN A 330 -4.59 25.29 -8.72
C ASN A 330 -6.12 25.30 -8.79
N ALA A 331 -6.69 26.42 -9.24
CA ALA A 331 -8.12 26.61 -9.42
C ALA A 331 -8.70 25.91 -10.66
N ASP A 332 -7.87 25.38 -11.56
CA ASP A 332 -8.30 24.69 -12.79
C ASP A 332 -8.87 23.27 -12.53
N LEU A 333 -8.70 22.76 -11.32
CA LEU A 333 -9.18 21.45 -10.89
C LEU A 333 -9.69 21.54 -9.44
N LEU A 334 -11.00 21.37 -9.24
CA LEU A 334 -11.57 21.38 -7.88
C LEU A 334 -11.22 20.07 -7.17
N CYS A 335 -10.75 20.14 -5.91
CA CYS A 335 -10.37 18.94 -5.18
C CYS A 335 -11.55 18.00 -4.88
N GLY A 336 -12.77 18.54 -4.81
CA GLY A 336 -13.99 17.73 -4.71
C GLY A 336 -14.24 16.83 -5.92
N ASN A 337 -13.62 17.12 -7.07
CA ASN A 337 -13.74 16.32 -8.28
C ASN A 337 -12.64 15.25 -8.41
N VAL A 338 -11.65 15.22 -7.51
CA VAL A 338 -10.52 14.29 -7.57
C VAL A 338 -10.71 13.19 -6.53
N PRO A 339 -11.15 11.98 -6.91
CA PRO A 339 -11.38 10.91 -5.94
C PRO A 339 -10.08 10.55 -5.23
N LEU A 340 -10.15 10.21 -3.95
CA LEU A 340 -9.01 9.68 -3.19
C LEU A 340 -8.54 8.34 -3.78
N PRO A 341 -7.23 8.05 -3.78
CA PRO A 341 -6.77 6.74 -4.19
C PRO A 341 -7.12 5.71 -3.11
N ARG A 342 -7.55 4.54 -3.55
CA ARG A 342 -8.07 3.53 -2.62
C ARG A 342 -7.01 2.54 -2.17
N GLY A 343 -6.29 1.92 -3.11
CA GLY A 343 -5.44 0.76 -2.82
C GLY A 343 -4.19 0.70 -3.67
N LEU A 344 -3.03 0.57 -3.01
CA LEU A 344 -1.72 0.34 -3.63
C LEU A 344 -1.00 -0.78 -2.88
N TYR A 345 -0.64 -1.84 -3.60
CA TYR A 345 -0.16 -3.08 -3.01
C TYR A 345 1.17 -3.50 -3.62
N PHE A 346 2.18 -3.67 -2.79
CA PHE A 346 3.49 -4.20 -3.15
C PHE A 346 3.64 -5.57 -2.49
N SER A 347 3.85 -6.62 -3.30
CA SER A 347 4.05 -7.98 -2.80
C SER A 347 5.20 -8.63 -3.55
N SER A 348 6.26 -9.06 -2.85
CA SER A 348 7.44 -9.67 -3.48
C SER A 348 8.09 -8.70 -4.49
N VAL A 349 8.48 -7.51 -4.02
CA VAL A 349 9.01 -6.44 -4.88
C VAL A 349 10.41 -6.04 -4.44
N ASP A 350 11.36 -6.00 -5.37
CA ASP A 350 12.70 -5.47 -5.16
C ASP A 350 12.80 -4.06 -5.74
N ILE A 351 13.19 -3.08 -4.92
CA ILE A 351 13.38 -1.68 -5.33
C ILE A 351 14.77 -1.22 -4.92
N LYS A 352 15.71 -1.32 -5.86
CA LYS A 352 17.08 -0.82 -5.67
C LYS A 352 17.38 0.25 -6.70
N GLY A 353 17.41 1.49 -6.24
CA GLY A 353 17.78 2.64 -7.07
C GLY A 353 19.20 2.52 -7.62
N SER A 354 19.44 3.20 -8.74
CA SER A 354 20.80 3.28 -9.31
C SER A 354 21.78 4.02 -8.40
N ARG A 355 23.02 3.55 -8.30
CA ARG A 355 24.11 4.31 -7.66
C ARG A 355 24.70 5.39 -8.57
N LEU A 356 24.41 5.34 -9.88
CA LEU A 356 24.95 6.26 -10.88
C LEU A 356 23.99 7.42 -11.17
N LEU A 357 22.69 7.12 -11.29
CA LEU A 357 21.60 8.09 -11.39
C LEU A 357 20.62 7.86 -10.24
N ILE A 358 21.02 8.34 -9.07
CA ILE A 358 20.37 8.04 -7.80
C ILE A 358 18.96 8.64 -7.77
N PRO A 359 17.91 7.81 -7.55
CA PRO A 359 16.56 8.33 -7.41
C PRO A 359 16.48 9.17 -6.13
N GLY A 360 15.69 10.25 -6.17
CA GLY A 360 15.44 11.08 -4.98
C GLY A 360 14.91 10.24 -3.80
N ILE A 361 13.93 9.39 -4.10
CA ILE A 361 13.21 8.52 -3.18
C ILE A 361 12.91 7.20 -3.91
N ASN A 362 12.90 6.05 -3.22
CA ASN A 362 12.43 4.80 -3.84
C ASN A 362 10.90 4.75 -3.94
N ILE A 363 10.17 5.01 -2.86
CA ILE A 363 8.70 5.07 -2.85
C ILE A 363 8.26 6.43 -2.31
N GLY A 364 7.71 7.25 -3.20
CA GLY A 364 7.26 8.60 -2.87
C GLY A 364 5.77 8.77 -3.14
N LEU A 365 4.96 8.76 -2.08
CA LEU A 365 3.58 9.24 -2.10
C LEU A 365 3.59 10.62 -1.45
N LEU A 366 3.83 11.63 -2.28
CA LEU A 366 4.12 13.01 -1.84
C LEU A 366 2.81 13.83 -1.71
N PRO A 367 2.83 15.09 -1.23
CA PRO A 367 1.70 15.65 -0.47
C PRO A 367 0.33 15.50 -1.14
N ASN A 368 -0.72 15.30 -0.36
CA ASN A 368 -2.10 15.03 -0.76
C ASN A 368 -2.29 13.71 -1.53
N SER A 369 -1.39 12.74 -1.36
CA SER A 369 -1.49 11.42 -2.01
C SER A 369 -2.70 10.64 -1.49
N CYS A 370 -2.78 10.52 -0.17
CA CYS A 370 -3.96 10.12 0.58
C CYS A 370 -4.52 8.72 0.22
N VAL A 371 -3.63 7.73 0.10
CA VAL A 371 -4.03 6.35 -0.25
C VAL A 371 -4.68 5.65 0.95
N SER A 372 -5.88 5.11 0.77
CA SER A 372 -6.62 4.52 1.90
C SER A 372 -6.01 3.21 2.41
N PHE A 373 -5.58 2.33 1.50
CA PHE A 373 -4.95 1.05 1.78
C PHE A 373 -3.59 0.99 1.09
N LEU A 374 -2.51 0.98 1.88
CA LEU A 374 -1.14 0.91 1.39
C LEU A 374 -0.42 -0.27 2.04
N GLY A 375 0.04 -1.22 1.23
CA GLY A 375 0.61 -2.46 1.74
C GLY A 375 1.94 -2.83 1.12
N PHE A 376 2.86 -3.26 1.97
CA PHE A 376 4.17 -3.79 1.60
C PHE A 376 4.34 -5.16 2.25
N LEU A 377 4.45 -6.19 1.43
CA LEU A 377 4.65 -7.58 1.84
C LEU A 377 5.84 -8.17 1.09
N ASP A 378 6.83 -8.72 1.78
CA ASP A 378 8.03 -9.30 1.18
C ASP A 378 8.73 -8.31 0.22
N VAL A 379 8.92 -7.06 0.66
CA VAL A 379 9.56 -6.00 -0.15
C VAL A 379 11.00 -5.77 0.31
N SER A 380 11.91 -5.55 -0.64
CA SER A 380 13.29 -5.12 -0.36
C SER A 380 13.54 -3.74 -0.97
N ILE A 381 13.98 -2.77 -0.17
CA ILE A 381 14.26 -1.40 -0.61
C ILE A 381 15.60 -0.92 -0.07
N GLU A 382 16.44 -0.33 -0.92
CA GLU A 382 17.81 -0.01 -0.50
C GLU A 382 18.30 1.40 -0.88
N ILE A 383 18.45 1.69 -2.17
CA ILE A 383 19.27 2.83 -2.64
C ILE A 383 18.40 4.02 -3.01
N ALA A 384 18.55 5.14 -2.29
CA ALA A 384 17.92 6.42 -2.61
C ALA A 384 18.78 7.61 -2.19
N PHE A 385 18.45 8.80 -2.68
CA PHE A 385 19.10 10.03 -2.25
C PHE A 385 18.61 10.49 -0.86
N GLU A 386 17.32 10.33 -0.56
CA GLU A 386 16.72 10.89 0.67
C GLU A 386 15.91 9.91 1.50
N HIS A 387 14.97 9.21 0.87
CA HIS A 387 14.04 8.31 1.57
C HIS A 387 13.90 6.99 0.81
N ASN A 388 13.77 5.87 1.52
CA ASN A 388 13.32 4.64 0.85
C ASN A 388 11.80 4.66 0.72
N ILE A 389 11.08 4.98 1.79
CA ILE A 389 9.63 5.17 1.79
C ILE A 389 9.31 6.53 2.37
N ARG A 390 8.57 7.35 1.62
CA ARG A 390 7.96 8.58 2.11
C ARG A 390 6.51 8.62 1.67
N VAL A 391 5.61 8.62 2.64
CA VAL A 391 4.17 8.67 2.43
C VAL A 391 3.63 9.88 3.17
N GLU A 392 2.96 10.75 2.44
CA GLU A 392 2.29 11.93 2.95
C GLU A 392 0.79 11.72 2.69
N CYS A 393 0.07 11.42 3.76
CA CYS A 393 -1.32 10.98 3.83
C CYS A 393 -1.55 9.50 3.44
N SER A 394 -1.98 8.69 4.40
CA SER A 394 -2.46 7.32 4.22
C SER A 394 -3.32 6.85 5.39
N SER A 395 -4.42 6.13 5.14
CA SER A 395 -5.31 5.72 6.23
C SER A 395 -4.86 4.44 6.93
N ARG A 396 -4.54 3.39 6.15
CA ARG A 396 -4.13 2.07 6.63
C ARG A 396 -2.87 1.65 5.90
N THR A 397 -1.75 1.80 6.59
CA THR A 397 -0.43 1.46 6.05
C THR A 397 0.14 0.26 6.77
N VAL A 398 0.54 -0.76 6.01
CA VAL A 398 1.17 -1.96 6.55
C VAL A 398 2.47 -2.26 5.85
N VAL A 399 3.53 -2.44 6.63
CA VAL A 399 4.83 -2.93 6.17
C VAL A 399 5.13 -4.20 6.94
N THR A 400 5.15 -5.33 6.24
CA THR A 400 5.32 -6.65 6.85
C THR A 400 6.38 -7.45 6.11
N HIS A 401 7.20 -8.19 6.86
CA HIS A 401 8.13 -9.18 6.31
C HIS A 401 9.11 -8.61 5.27
N SER A 402 9.60 -7.38 5.49
CA SER A 402 10.29 -6.57 4.47
C SER A 402 11.65 -6.06 4.94
N ASP A 403 12.59 -5.87 4.00
CA ASP A 403 13.91 -5.29 4.23
C ASP A 403 13.93 -3.83 3.74
N ILE A 404 14.09 -2.87 4.66
CA ILE A 404 14.23 -1.44 4.36
C ILE A 404 15.64 -1.00 4.75
N ASN A 405 16.56 -1.12 3.79
CA ASN A 405 17.99 -1.11 4.02
C ASN A 405 18.61 0.30 4.14
N GLY A 406 17.94 1.40 3.76
CA GLY A 406 18.44 2.74 4.14
C GLY A 406 19.79 3.16 3.53
N ASN A 407 20.17 2.71 2.34
CA ASN A 407 21.42 3.10 1.69
C ASN A 407 21.29 4.50 1.06
N HIS A 408 21.40 5.54 1.90
CA HIS A 408 21.19 6.93 1.49
C HIS A 408 22.47 7.61 1.01
N ILE A 409 22.58 7.76 -0.31
CA ILE A 409 23.80 8.32 -0.93
C ILE A 409 23.77 9.86 -0.94
N GLY A 410 22.63 10.48 -0.64
CA GLY A 410 22.51 11.93 -0.62
C GLY A 410 23.23 12.60 0.56
N THR A 411 23.79 13.79 0.31
CA THR A 411 24.64 14.51 1.28
C THR A 411 23.93 15.61 2.06
N ASN A 412 22.67 15.93 1.73
CA ASN A 412 21.93 17.05 2.31
C ASN A 412 20.71 16.58 3.13
N GLY A 413 20.53 17.11 4.35
CA GLY A 413 19.34 16.89 5.17
C GLY A 413 19.28 15.55 5.90
N ASN A 414 18.24 15.40 6.73
CA ASN A 414 17.92 14.18 7.45
C ASN A 414 17.40 13.11 6.48
N LYS A 415 17.89 11.87 6.55
CA LYS A 415 17.52 10.77 5.64
C LYS A 415 16.83 9.65 6.39
N HIS A 416 15.70 9.20 5.88
CA HIS A 416 14.88 8.25 6.62
C HIS A 416 14.62 6.98 5.79
N GLY A 417 14.65 5.83 6.46
CA GLY A 417 14.22 4.57 5.85
C GLY A 417 12.74 4.68 5.48
N VAL A 418 11.90 4.87 6.49
CA VAL A 418 10.46 5.10 6.35
C VAL A 418 10.05 6.41 7.00
N THR A 419 9.28 7.21 6.26
CA THR A 419 8.59 8.39 6.77
C THR A 419 7.10 8.29 6.43
N LEU A 420 6.25 8.30 7.46
CA LEU A 420 4.82 8.52 7.32
C LEU A 420 4.49 9.91 7.86
N ARG A 421 3.81 10.72 7.06
CA ARG A 421 3.36 12.05 7.44
C ARG A 421 1.84 12.15 7.32
N PRO A 422 1.13 12.34 8.45
CA PRO A 422 -0.28 12.63 8.41
C PRO A 422 -0.56 13.93 7.66
N GLU A 423 -1.70 13.99 6.99
CA GLU A 423 -2.21 15.22 6.40
C GLU A 423 -3.63 15.47 6.85
N GLY A 424 -3.80 15.83 8.13
CA GLY A 424 -5.06 16.36 8.62
C GLY A 424 -5.32 16.26 10.11
N TYR A 425 -6.39 16.94 10.52
CA TYR A 425 -6.74 17.18 11.92
C TYR A 425 -8.16 16.75 12.30
N PHE A 426 -8.95 16.26 11.33
CA PHE A 426 -10.31 15.79 11.57
C PHE A 426 -10.35 14.27 11.70
N ASP A 427 -11.11 13.79 12.68
CA ASP A 427 -11.43 12.37 12.93
C ASP A 427 -12.40 11.83 11.87
N ALA A 428 -12.05 11.96 10.59
CA ALA A 428 -12.80 11.43 9.46
C ALA A 428 -11.99 10.33 8.78
N ASP A 429 -12.57 9.14 8.66
CA ASP A 429 -11.94 8.04 7.93
C ASP A 429 -11.94 8.36 6.43
N MET A 430 -10.75 8.29 5.82
CA MET A 430 -10.56 8.54 4.39
C MET A 430 -11.41 7.63 3.51
N LEU A 431 -11.68 6.41 3.99
CA LEU A 431 -12.58 5.48 3.33
C LEU A 431 -14.02 5.99 3.22
N LEU A 432 -14.45 6.83 4.17
CA LEU A 432 -15.84 7.27 4.31
C LEU A 432 -16.07 8.68 3.76
N ALA A 433 -15.04 9.51 3.74
CA ALA A 433 -15.20 10.95 3.49
C ALA A 433 -14.97 11.38 2.04
N GLY A 434 -14.21 10.63 1.23
CA GLY A 434 -14.16 10.74 -0.23
C GLY A 434 -13.65 12.05 -0.87
N ILE A 435 -13.26 13.08 -0.12
CA ILE A 435 -12.99 14.45 -0.64
C ILE A 435 -11.55 14.91 -0.36
N ARG A 436 -10.70 15.19 -1.35
CA ARG A 436 -9.32 15.64 -1.09
C ARG A 436 -9.18 16.93 -0.27
N ARG A 437 -8.02 17.07 0.39
CA ARG A 437 -7.58 18.34 0.99
C ARG A 437 -7.47 19.42 -0.07
N SER A 438 -8.12 20.55 0.18
CA SER A 438 -8.02 21.75 -0.64
C SER A 438 -7.50 22.93 0.16
N SER A 439 -6.61 23.73 -0.40
CA SER A 439 -6.29 25.06 0.14
C SER A 439 -7.27 26.13 -0.38
N ASN A 440 -8.13 25.77 -1.34
CA ASN A 440 -9.06 26.68 -1.97
C ASN A 440 -10.34 26.80 -1.14
N ALA A 441 -10.70 28.03 -0.75
CA ALA A 441 -11.91 28.31 0.02
C ALA A 441 -13.20 27.85 -0.68
N MET A 442 -13.20 27.78 -2.03
CA MET A 442 -14.36 27.29 -2.80
C MET A 442 -14.63 25.79 -2.63
N ASP A 443 -13.63 25.01 -2.21
CA ASP A 443 -13.75 23.58 -1.93
C ASP A 443 -13.97 23.30 -0.43
N GLY A 444 -14.23 24.32 0.40
CA GLY A 444 -14.26 24.20 1.86
C GLY A 444 -12.94 24.61 2.54
N GLY A 445 -11.92 25.00 1.77
CA GLY A 445 -10.64 25.49 2.30
C GLY A 445 -9.89 24.43 3.11
N SER A 446 -9.00 24.88 4.01
CA SER A 446 -8.17 24.02 4.86
C SER A 446 -8.94 23.12 5.85
N SER A 447 -10.26 22.97 5.69
CA SER A 447 -11.13 22.16 6.53
C SER A 447 -11.42 20.75 6.01
N ASN A 448 -11.03 20.42 4.77
CA ASN A 448 -11.06 19.03 4.31
C ASN A 448 -9.67 18.42 4.55
N VAL A 449 -9.47 17.67 5.64
CA VAL A 449 -8.12 17.17 5.98
C VAL A 449 -8.27 15.84 6.74
N TYR A 450 -7.48 14.84 6.38
CA TYR A 450 -7.65 13.46 6.85
C TYR A 450 -6.54 13.00 7.79
N GLU A 451 -6.90 12.26 8.83
CA GLU A 451 -5.91 11.65 9.70
C GLU A 451 -5.28 10.41 9.05
N ASP A 452 -3.96 10.26 9.24
CA ASP A 452 -3.33 8.95 9.07
C ASP A 452 -3.73 8.09 10.26
N ARG A 453 -4.62 7.14 10.05
CA ARG A 453 -5.42 6.61 11.15
C ARG A 453 -4.89 5.32 11.75
N TYR A 454 -4.21 4.50 10.96
CA TYR A 454 -3.68 3.22 11.41
C TYR A 454 -2.42 2.84 10.62
N SER A 455 -1.39 2.38 11.34
CA SER A 455 -0.22 1.79 10.71
C SER A 455 0.37 0.62 11.50
N ALA A 456 0.97 -0.33 10.79
CA ALA A 456 1.65 -1.47 11.40
C ALA A 456 2.95 -1.80 10.65
N PHE A 457 4.02 -1.98 11.42
CA PHE A 457 5.32 -2.43 10.98
C PHE A 457 5.65 -3.72 11.73
N ASN A 458 5.62 -4.86 11.06
CA ASN A 458 5.87 -6.15 11.69
C ASN A 458 6.91 -6.97 10.92
N ASP A 459 7.87 -7.56 11.62
CA ASP A 459 8.96 -8.35 11.00
C ASP A 459 9.71 -7.55 9.91
N VAL A 460 10.05 -6.30 10.22
CA VAL A 460 10.77 -5.40 9.30
C VAL A 460 12.26 -5.36 9.68
N TYR A 461 13.14 -5.60 8.71
CA TYR A 461 14.57 -5.37 8.86
C TYR A 461 14.90 -3.95 8.43
N LEU A 462 15.56 -3.19 9.30
CA LEU A 462 15.82 -1.76 9.11
C LEU A 462 17.32 -1.51 9.08
N GLY A 463 17.84 -1.26 7.89
CA GLY A 463 19.27 -1.09 7.67
C GLY A 463 20.00 -2.37 7.29
N THR A 464 21.32 -2.24 7.15
CA THR A 464 22.32 -3.27 6.88
C THR A 464 23.65 -2.73 7.40
N PRO A 465 24.70 -3.57 7.48
CA PRO A 465 26.04 -3.07 7.75
C PRO A 465 26.52 -2.06 6.69
N GLU A 466 26.03 -2.15 5.45
CA GLU A 466 26.44 -1.26 4.36
C GLU A 466 25.63 0.06 4.30
N SER A 467 24.63 0.22 5.17
CA SER A 467 23.79 1.42 5.20
C SER A 467 24.58 2.67 5.61
N VAL A 468 24.30 3.78 4.94
CA VAL A 468 24.94 5.07 5.21
C VAL A 468 23.90 6.18 5.46
N ASN A 469 24.26 7.14 6.33
CA ASN A 469 23.60 8.44 6.51
C ASN A 469 22.11 8.43 6.94
N ASN A 470 21.66 7.58 7.86
CA ASN A 470 20.27 7.62 8.35
C ASN A 470 20.08 8.59 9.53
N SER A 471 19.03 9.41 9.52
CA SER A 471 18.59 10.22 10.67
C SER A 471 17.58 9.48 11.56
N SER A 472 16.61 8.75 10.97
CA SER A 472 15.74 7.79 11.66
C SER A 472 15.29 6.66 10.75
N ARG A 473 15.09 5.44 11.27
CA ARG A 473 14.68 4.29 10.45
C ARG A 473 13.19 4.29 10.16
N ILE A 474 12.37 4.55 11.18
CA ILE A 474 10.94 4.80 11.04
C ILE A 474 10.62 6.15 11.68
N SER A 475 10.00 7.05 10.92
CA SER A 475 9.49 8.32 11.42
C SER A 475 8.01 8.44 11.10
N ILE A 476 7.18 8.55 12.13
CA ILE A 476 5.76 8.83 12.02
C ILE A 476 5.54 10.17 12.71
N ALA A 477 5.48 11.23 11.89
CA ALA A 477 5.44 12.60 12.40
C ALA A 477 4.87 13.56 11.35
N PRO A 478 4.20 14.65 11.80
CA PRO A 478 3.63 15.66 10.91
C PRO A 478 4.69 16.40 10.09
N SER A 479 4.27 17.00 8.97
CA SER A 479 5.16 17.72 8.05
C SER A 479 5.72 19.01 8.65
N ASN A 480 4.89 19.80 9.32
CA ASN A 480 5.35 20.99 10.05
C ASN A 480 4.87 21.01 11.49
N ALA A 481 5.67 21.75 12.26
CA ALA A 481 5.51 21.94 13.67
C ALA A 481 4.25 22.72 14.11
N VAL A 482 3.46 23.23 13.17
CA VAL A 482 2.25 24.04 13.43
C VAL A 482 1.00 23.42 12.81
N ASP A 483 1.19 22.36 12.03
CA ASP A 483 0.10 21.66 11.38
C ASP A 483 -0.50 20.72 12.43
N VAL A 484 -1.84 20.71 12.55
CA VAL A 484 -2.59 19.88 13.51
C VAL A 484 -2.68 18.42 13.00
N GLU A 485 -1.64 17.98 12.30
CA GLU A 485 -1.54 16.69 11.64
C GLU A 485 -1.20 15.61 12.68
N VAL A 486 -2.07 14.60 12.82
CA VAL A 486 -1.90 13.55 13.84
C VAL A 486 -2.01 12.17 13.19
N THR A 487 -1.04 11.31 13.47
CA THR A 487 -1.20 9.88 13.25
C THR A 487 -1.87 9.27 14.47
N ARG A 488 -2.95 8.50 14.24
CA ARG A 488 -3.56 7.65 15.27
C ARG A 488 -3.04 6.23 15.11
N TYR A 489 -2.84 5.56 16.23
CA TYR A 489 -2.60 4.12 16.33
C TYR A 489 -1.54 3.55 15.36
N SER A 490 -0.32 3.44 15.87
CA SER A 490 0.76 2.75 15.15
C SER A 490 1.35 1.65 16.01
N LEU A 491 1.73 0.55 15.37
CA LEU A 491 2.49 -0.53 16.00
C LEU A 491 3.80 -0.77 15.24
N VAL A 492 4.89 -0.88 15.99
CA VAL A 492 6.15 -1.49 15.52
C VAL A 492 6.47 -2.71 16.37
N SER A 493 6.55 -3.88 15.73
CA SER A 493 6.74 -5.18 16.40
C SER A 493 7.70 -6.08 15.63
N ALA A 494 8.38 -6.97 16.37
CA ALA A 494 9.28 -8.01 15.83
C ALA A 494 10.32 -7.50 14.80
N SER A 495 10.61 -6.21 14.82
CA SER A 495 11.48 -5.55 13.85
C SER A 495 12.92 -5.54 14.37
N VAL A 496 13.86 -5.53 13.44
CA VAL A 496 15.30 -5.53 13.74
C VAL A 496 15.91 -4.29 13.12
N SER A 497 16.65 -3.51 13.91
CA SER A 497 17.57 -2.52 13.36
C SER A 497 18.97 -3.11 13.30
N ASP A 498 19.64 -2.92 12.15
CA ASP A 498 21.05 -3.26 11.96
C ASP A 498 21.82 -2.04 11.43
N MET A 499 22.86 -1.68 12.15
CA MET A 499 23.74 -0.53 11.93
C MET A 499 25.20 -0.90 12.22
N SER A 500 25.49 -2.20 12.32
CA SER A 500 26.78 -2.76 12.72
C SER A 500 27.96 -2.41 11.79
N GLY A 501 27.71 -1.96 10.56
CA GLY A 501 28.75 -1.65 9.56
C GLY A 501 29.04 -0.16 9.34
N GLY A 502 28.77 0.69 10.34
CA GLY A 502 28.96 2.14 10.26
C GLY A 502 30.18 2.64 9.47
N SER A 503 29.94 3.53 8.50
CA SER A 503 30.96 4.51 8.05
C SER A 503 30.39 5.75 7.32
N GLY A 504 29.15 6.16 7.58
CA GLY A 504 28.57 7.41 7.03
C GLY A 504 28.09 8.34 8.13
N SER A 505 28.94 9.29 8.56
CA SER A 505 28.73 10.49 9.42
C SER A 505 27.74 10.51 10.60
N GLY A 506 27.11 9.40 11.00
CA GLY A 506 26.33 9.28 12.22
C GLY A 506 25.50 8.02 12.26
N SER A 507 25.51 7.32 13.40
CA SER A 507 24.41 6.42 13.76
C SER A 507 23.10 7.23 13.70
N PRO A 508 21.97 6.63 13.28
CA PRO A 508 20.69 7.33 13.35
C PRO A 508 20.47 7.88 14.75
N ASN A 509 19.97 9.11 14.80
CA ASN A 509 19.70 9.78 16.08
C ASN A 509 18.61 9.02 16.87
N ARG A 510 17.73 8.27 16.18
CA ARG A 510 16.59 7.51 16.70
C ARG A 510 16.27 6.33 15.76
N GLU A 511 15.91 5.16 16.28
CA GLU A 511 15.44 4.04 15.45
C GLU A 511 13.99 4.27 15.03
N VAL A 512 13.12 4.49 16.00
CA VAL A 512 11.72 4.87 15.77
C VAL A 512 11.46 6.24 16.40
N ASN A 513 10.86 7.13 15.60
CA ASN A 513 10.47 8.46 15.99
C ASN A 513 8.95 8.62 15.83
N PHE A 514 8.27 8.81 16.95
CA PHE A 514 6.82 8.92 17.02
C PHE A 514 6.36 10.30 17.45
N ALA A 515 5.33 10.81 16.77
CA ALA A 515 4.63 12.03 17.12
C ALA A 515 3.15 11.90 16.70
N GLY A 516 2.28 11.63 17.68
CA GLY A 516 0.85 11.37 17.46
C GLY A 516 0.18 10.76 18.69
N THR A 517 -0.88 9.97 18.50
CA THR A 517 -1.64 9.32 19.59
C THR A 517 -1.75 7.81 19.40
N GLY A 518 -1.74 7.04 20.51
CA GLY A 518 -1.83 5.57 20.46
C GLY A 518 -0.65 4.86 19.78
N LEU A 519 0.53 5.48 19.74
CA LEU A 519 1.73 4.95 19.07
C LEU A 519 2.49 4.00 20.02
N THR A 520 2.75 2.77 19.56
CA THR A 520 3.25 1.69 20.42
C THR A 520 4.37 0.90 19.76
N CYS A 521 5.33 0.48 20.57
CA CYS A 521 6.29 -0.55 20.23
C CYS A 521 6.18 -1.73 21.19
N TYR A 522 6.35 -2.93 20.68
CA TYR A 522 6.51 -4.10 21.52
C TYR A 522 7.96 -4.27 21.97
N ASP A 523 8.15 -4.97 23.08
CA ASP A 523 9.45 -5.31 23.66
C ASP A 523 10.20 -6.41 22.90
N ASN A 524 9.57 -7.03 21.90
CA ASN A 524 10.16 -8.06 21.04
C ASN A 524 10.97 -7.51 19.86
N ASN A 525 11.09 -6.19 19.74
CA ASN A 525 11.96 -5.57 18.76
C ASN A 525 13.43 -5.66 19.18
N LEU A 526 14.31 -5.84 18.20
CA LEU A 526 15.76 -5.85 18.42
C LEU A 526 16.35 -4.53 17.95
N TRP A 527 16.68 -3.70 18.93
CA TRP A 527 17.23 -2.37 18.74
C TRP A 527 18.75 -2.38 18.96
N GLU A 528 19.50 -1.79 18.03
CA GLU A 528 20.92 -1.51 18.21
C GLU A 528 21.18 -0.25 19.05
N THR A 529 20.30 0.75 19.02
CA THR A 529 20.41 1.90 19.92
C THR A 529 19.69 1.66 21.24
N ALA A 530 20.20 2.28 22.32
CA ALA A 530 19.53 2.22 23.63
C ALA A 530 18.15 2.91 23.65
N ASN A 531 17.77 3.63 22.58
CA ASN A 531 16.60 4.50 22.55
C ASN A 531 15.42 3.93 21.74
N GLY A 532 15.55 2.73 21.14
CA GLY A 532 14.48 1.98 20.47
C GLY A 532 13.35 2.85 19.91
N CYS A 533 12.25 2.88 20.66
CA CYS A 533 11.13 3.79 20.41
C CYS A 533 11.20 5.04 21.26
N SER A 534 11.22 6.19 20.58
CA SER A 534 11.40 7.49 21.20
C SER A 534 10.38 8.51 20.71
N ASP A 535 9.98 9.40 21.61
CA ASP A 535 9.09 10.51 21.27
C ASP A 535 9.86 11.63 20.59
N GLY A 536 9.40 12.07 19.41
CA GLY A 536 10.01 13.12 18.61
C GLY A 536 9.98 14.54 19.19
N ASN A 537 9.65 14.68 20.47
CA ASN A 537 9.26 15.90 21.18
C ASN A 537 7.90 16.48 20.76
N GLN A 538 7.21 17.01 21.77
CA GLN A 538 5.83 17.52 21.74
C GLN A 538 5.65 18.90 21.12
N GLY A 539 6.74 19.64 20.87
CA GLY A 539 6.72 21.12 20.80
C GLY A 539 5.81 21.73 19.73
N SER A 540 5.23 20.90 18.88
CA SER A 540 4.50 21.22 17.68
C SER A 540 3.09 20.66 17.56
N ILE A 541 2.72 19.64 18.35
CA ILE A 541 1.42 18.98 18.22
C ILE A 541 0.43 19.64 19.18
N PRO A 542 -0.79 20.01 18.75
CA PRO A 542 -1.78 20.61 19.64
C PRO A 542 -2.15 19.73 20.82
N ALA A 543 -2.52 20.38 21.93
CA ALA A 543 -2.95 19.69 23.15
C ALA A 543 -4.14 18.76 22.86
N GLY A 544 -4.00 17.47 23.20
CA GLY A 544 -4.99 16.42 22.92
C GLY A 544 -4.74 15.60 21.65
N GLY A 545 -3.83 16.04 20.78
CA GLY A 545 -3.38 15.27 19.60
C GLY A 545 -2.09 14.48 19.81
N PHE A 546 -1.55 14.51 21.03
CA PHE A 546 -0.29 13.86 21.40
C PHE A 546 -0.46 13.01 22.65
N GLU A 547 0.01 11.77 22.57
CA GLU A 547 0.27 10.89 23.70
C GLU A 547 1.73 10.44 23.66
N LEU A 548 2.34 10.24 24.83
CA LEU A 548 3.67 9.63 24.88
C LEU A 548 3.60 8.23 24.27
N SER A 549 4.56 7.90 23.41
CA SER A 549 4.64 6.57 22.86
C SER A 549 4.84 5.54 23.97
N ARG A 550 4.30 4.36 23.73
CA ARG A 550 4.33 3.26 24.68
C ARG A 550 5.31 2.20 24.22
N THR A 551 6.12 1.69 25.14
CA THR A 551 6.80 0.40 24.95
C THR A 551 6.17 -0.58 25.92
N ILE A 552 5.55 -1.64 25.40
CA ILE A 552 4.83 -2.63 26.21
C ILE A 552 5.29 -4.04 25.88
N SER A 553 5.01 -4.97 26.79
CA SER A 553 5.20 -6.38 26.48
C SER A 553 4.26 -6.86 25.41
N THR A 554 4.80 -7.68 24.52
CA THR A 554 4.02 -8.32 23.46
C THR A 554 2.80 -9.04 24.08
N PRO A 555 1.56 -8.75 23.63
CA PRO A 555 0.37 -9.38 24.18
C PRO A 555 0.37 -10.91 24.00
N THR A 556 -0.42 -11.59 24.84
CA THR A 556 -0.56 -13.04 24.74
C THR A 556 -1.25 -13.41 23.44
N THR A 557 -0.56 -14.20 22.60
CA THR A 557 -1.13 -14.67 21.34
C THR A 557 -2.34 -15.59 21.60
N PRO A 558 -3.50 -15.32 21.00
CA PRO A 558 -4.67 -16.21 21.07
C PRO A 558 -4.40 -17.55 20.38
N LEU A 559 -5.31 -18.51 20.60
CA LEU A 559 -5.36 -19.72 19.78
C LEU A 559 -5.76 -19.35 18.34
N PRO A 560 -5.45 -20.17 17.32
CA PRO A 560 -6.02 -19.97 15.99
C PRO A 560 -7.56 -19.89 16.03
N PRO A 561 -8.20 -19.07 15.19
CA PRO A 561 -9.64 -18.79 15.27
C PRO A 561 -10.50 -20.05 15.11
N ALA A 562 -10.04 -21.07 14.38
CA ALA A 562 -10.72 -22.35 14.23
C ALA A 562 -10.76 -23.21 15.51
N GLN A 563 -9.99 -22.86 16.54
CA GLN A 563 -9.89 -23.61 17.81
C GLN A 563 -10.80 -23.06 18.93
N TYR A 564 -11.51 -21.95 18.70
CA TYR A 564 -12.45 -21.33 19.64
C TYR A 564 -13.89 -21.83 19.48
#